data_AF-I4D5L3-F1
#
_entry.id   AF-I4D5L3-F1
#
_cell.length_a   1.000
_cell.length_b   1.000
_cell.length_c   1.000
_cell.angle_alpha   90.00
_cell.angle_beta   90.00
_cell.angle_gamma   90.00
#
_symmetry.space_group_name_H-M   'P 1'
#
loop_
_entity.id
_entity.type
_entity.pdbx_description
1 polymer ?
#
loop_
_entity_poly.entity_id
_entity_poly.type
_entity_poly.pdbx_seq_one_letter_code
_entity_poly.pdbx_strand_id
1 'polypeptide(L)'
;MIVMCVLAGLMFVLSIILLSGRGSWLIAGYNTMSKEEQNKCDRKKLTRAAGTLLIITSIAMLALGFSQINVVIFLIIVFISVIITIELVS
;
A
#
# COMPACT_ATOMS: atom_id res chain seq x y z
N MET A 1 15.89 -9.47 -11.27
CA MET A 1 14.61 -10.13 -11.61
C MET A 1 14.07 -10.99 -10.46
N ILE A 2 14.70 -12.12 -10.10
CA ILE A 2 14.18 -13.06 -9.08
C ILE A 2 13.87 -12.38 -7.74
N VAL A 3 14.82 -11.62 -7.19
CA VAL A 3 14.65 -10.90 -5.91
C VAL A 3 13.44 -9.94 -5.95
N MET A 4 13.26 -9.24 -7.07
CA MET A 4 12.12 -8.32 -7.24
C MET A 4 10.79 -9.07 -7.29
N CYS A 5 10.74 -10.22 -7.97
CA CYS A 5 9.54 -11.05 -8.03
C CYS A 5 9.15 -11.59 -6.66
N VAL A 6 10.14 -12.04 -5.86
CA VAL A 6 9.90 -12.49 -4.48
C VAL A 6 9.38 -11.35 -3.62
N LEU A 7 10.01 -10.17 -3.69
CA LEU A 7 9.58 -9.00 -2.91
C LEU A 7 8.17 -8.53 -3.30
N ALA A 8 7.90 -8.43 -4.60
CA ALA A 8 6.57 -8.08 -5.10
C ALA A 8 5.52 -9.12 -4.70
N GLY A 9 5.84 -10.42 -4.78
CA GLY A 9 4.96 -11.49 -4.29
C GLY A 9 4.60 -11.34 -2.82
N LEU A 10 5.59 -11.03 -1.97
CA LEU A 10 5.36 -10.77 -0.54
C LEU A 10 4.45 -9.53 -0.34
N MET A 11 4.73 -8.43 -1.03
CA MET A 11 3.93 -7.20 -0.96
C MET A 11 2.49 -7.46 -1.42
N PHE A 12 2.31 -8.24 -2.47
CA PHE A 12 1.00 -8.61 -2.98
C PHE A 12 0.18 -9.42 -1.96
N VAL A 13 0.79 -10.43 -1.31
CA VAL A 13 0.12 -11.20 -0.26
C VAL A 13 -0.28 -10.30 0.93
N LEU A 14 0.63 -9.43 1.38
CA LEU A 14 0.34 -8.47 2.45
C LEU A 14 -0.78 -7.50 2.06
N SER A 15 -0.83 -7.06 0.79
CA SER A 15 -1.86 -6.17 0.29
C SER A 15 -3.26 -6.80 0.38
N ILE A 16 -3.39 -8.09 0.10
CA ILE A 16 -4.67 -8.81 0.20
C ILE A 16 -5.15 -8.86 1.66
N ILE A 17 -4.23 -9.10 2.61
CA ILE A 17 -4.52 -9.10 4.04
C ILE A 17 -5.00 -7.71 4.51
N LEU A 18 -4.36 -6.65 4.02
CA LEU A 18 -4.73 -5.27 4.29
C LEU A 18 -6.10 -4.89 3.67
N LEU A 19 -6.34 -5.25 2.42
CA LEU A 19 -7.61 -5.02 1.71
C LEU A 19 -8.80 -5.73 2.38
N SER A 20 -8.55 -6.87 3.03
CA SER A 20 -9.54 -7.58 3.85
C SER A 20 -9.95 -6.81 5.11
N GLY A 21 -9.28 -5.69 5.44
CA GLY A 21 -9.52 -4.88 6.64
C GLY A 21 -9.04 -5.54 7.93
N ARG A 22 -8.25 -6.61 7.85
CA ARG A 22 -7.77 -7.37 9.01
C ARG A 22 -6.34 -6.99 9.41
N GLY A 23 -5.54 -6.47 8.48
CA GLY A 23 -4.12 -6.18 8.68
C GLY A 23 -3.75 -4.85 9.37
N SER A 24 -4.62 -4.21 10.16
CA SER A 24 -4.29 -2.89 10.74
C SER A 24 -3.03 -2.89 11.61
N TRP A 25 -2.63 -4.04 12.16
CA TRP A 25 -1.41 -4.19 12.96
C TRP A 25 -0.13 -3.93 12.15
N LEU A 26 -0.19 -4.01 10.81
CA LEU A 26 0.93 -3.62 9.94
C LEU A 26 1.06 -2.09 9.76
N ILE A 27 0.08 -1.30 10.22
CA ILE A 27 0.09 0.15 10.06
C ILE A 27 0.71 0.77 11.32
N ALA A 28 2.02 1.02 11.27
CA ALA A 28 2.77 1.59 12.38
C ALA A 28 2.13 2.89 12.91
N GLY A 29 1.71 3.79 12.02
CA GLY A 29 1.03 5.03 12.40
C GLY A 29 -0.26 4.81 13.19
N TYR A 30 -1.05 3.78 12.84
CA TYR A 30 -2.25 3.41 13.59
C TYR A 30 -1.89 2.84 14.97
N ASN A 31 -0.86 1.99 15.06
CA ASN A 31 -0.44 1.40 16.32
C ASN A 31 0.19 2.41 17.29
N THR A 32 0.79 3.49 16.79
CA THR A 32 1.37 4.58 17.60
C THR A 32 0.37 5.66 18.00
N MET A 33 -0.80 5.72 17.36
CA MET A 33 -1.88 6.64 17.75
C MET A 33 -2.43 6.28 19.13
N SER A 34 -2.93 7.28 19.85
CA SER A 34 -3.61 7.06 21.12
C SER A 34 -4.92 6.27 20.91
N LYS A 35 -5.41 5.58 21.94
CA LYS A 35 -6.69 4.84 21.86
C LYS A 35 -7.88 5.75 21.49
N GLU A 36 -7.84 7.01 21.92
CA GLU A 36 -8.89 7.98 21.61
C GLU A 36 -8.91 8.33 20.11
N GLU A 37 -7.74 8.53 19.50
CA GLU A 37 -7.60 8.79 18.06
C GLU A 37 -7.93 7.54 17.23
N GLN A 38 -7.50 6.36 17.67
CA GLN A 38 -7.82 5.10 17.00
C GLN A 38 -9.34 4.86 16.92
N ASN A 39 -10.11 5.26 17.94
CA ASN A 39 -11.57 5.14 17.94
C ASN A 39 -12.27 6.13 17.00
N LYS A 40 -11.62 7.27 16.70
CA LYS A 40 -12.12 8.27 15.73
C LYS A 40 -11.78 7.88 14.29
N CYS A 41 -10.74 7.08 14.08
CA CYS A 41 -10.29 6.64 12.77
C CYS A 41 -11.06 5.41 12.28
N ASP A 42 -11.54 5.42 11.04
CA ASP A 42 -12.07 4.21 10.41
C ASP A 42 -10.93 3.24 10.07
N ARG A 43 -10.69 2.30 10.98
CA ARG A 43 -9.71 1.23 10.84
C ARG A 43 -9.82 0.50 9.50
N LYS A 44 -11.03 0.19 9.02
CA LYS A 44 -11.21 -0.58 7.76
C LYS A 44 -10.86 0.28 6.55
N LYS A 45 -11.27 1.55 6.54
CA LYS A 45 -10.92 2.52 5.49
C LYS A 45 -9.41 2.72 5.39
N LEU A 46 -8.75 2.96 6.52
CA LEU A 46 -7.29 3.11 6.61
C LEU A 46 -6.55 1.84 6.16
N THR A 47 -6.97 0.68 6.65
CA THR A 47 -6.32 -0.60 6.30
C THR A 47 -6.48 -0.92 4.81
N ARG A 48 -7.66 -0.67 4.24
CA ARG A 48 -7.91 -0.84 2.81
C ARG A 48 -7.08 0.11 1.97
N ALA A 49 -6.99 1.39 2.35
CA ALA A 49 -6.17 2.36 1.63
C ALA A 49 -4.68 1.96 1.61
N ALA A 50 -4.14 1.52 2.74
CA ALA A 50 -2.76 0.99 2.81
C ALA A 50 -2.58 -0.26 1.91
N GLY A 51 -3.57 -1.15 1.88
CA GLY A 51 -3.58 -2.30 0.97
C GLY A 51 -3.62 -1.89 -0.51
N THR A 52 -4.42 -0.89 -0.87
CA THR A 52 -4.50 -0.33 -2.23
C THR A 52 -3.17 0.29 -2.66
N LEU A 53 -2.49 1.04 -1.78
CA LEU A 53 -1.15 1.54 -2.06
C LEU A 53 -0.15 0.42 -2.31
N LEU A 54 -0.19 -0.61 -1.47
CA LEU A 54 0.77 -1.71 -1.53
C LEU A 54 0.60 -2.56 -2.79
N ILE A 55 -0.65 -2.82 -3.22
CA ILE A 55 -0.91 -3.57 -4.45
C ILE A 55 -0.49 -2.79 -5.70
N ILE A 56 -0.78 -1.47 -5.77
CA ILE A 56 -0.36 -0.62 -6.88
C ILE A 56 1.17 -0.59 -6.98
N THR A 57 1.84 -0.38 -5.85
CA THR A 57 3.31 -0.34 -5.79
C THR A 57 3.92 -1.69 -6.19
N SER A 58 3.33 -2.81 -5.75
CA SER A 58 3.76 -4.16 -6.11
C SER A 58 3.68 -4.41 -7.63
N ILE A 59 2.58 -3.99 -8.28
CA ILE A 59 2.40 -4.16 -9.73
C ILE A 59 3.36 -3.24 -10.50
N ALA A 60 3.50 -1.98 -10.08
CA ALA A 60 4.41 -1.03 -10.70
C ALA A 60 5.87 -1.48 -10.58
N MET A 61 6.26 -2.08 -9.46
CA MET A 61 7.59 -2.63 -9.25
C MET A 61 7.87 -3.81 -10.19
N LEU A 62 6.90 -4.70 -10.43
CA LEU A 62 7.03 -5.77 -11.42
C LEU A 62 7.18 -5.20 -12.83
N ALA A 63 6.35 -4.23 -13.21
CA ALA A 63 6.43 -3.57 -14.51
C ALA A 63 7.81 -2.92 -14.75
N LEU A 64 8.36 -2.26 -13.73
CA LEU A 64 9.72 -1.70 -13.77
C LEU A 64 10.78 -2.80 -13.90
N GLY A 65 10.66 -3.89 -13.13
CA GLY A 65 11.58 -5.02 -13.13
C GLY A 65 11.63 -5.79 -14.46
N PHE A 66 10.52 -5.82 -15.20
CA PHE A 66 10.41 -6.37 -16.56
C PHE A 66 10.60 -5.32 -17.66
N SER A 67 11.10 -4.13 -17.31
CA SER A 67 11.37 -3.02 -18.24
C SER A 67 10.17 -2.59 -19.09
N GLN A 68 8.95 -2.80 -18.61
CA GLN A 68 7.71 -2.35 -19.25
C GLN A 68 7.49 -0.84 -19.04
N ILE A 69 8.03 -0.30 -17.95
CA ILE A 69 8.02 1.12 -17.61
C ILE A 69 9.40 1.57 -17.16
N ASN A 70 9.68 2.87 -17.25
CA ASN A 70 10.89 3.47 -16.72
C ASN A 70 10.70 3.95 -15.27
N VAL A 71 11.79 4.34 -14.62
CA VAL A 71 11.78 4.81 -13.22
C VAL A 71 10.93 6.08 -13.03
N VAL A 72 10.84 6.96 -14.03
CA VAL A 72 10.05 8.19 -13.95
C VAL A 72 8.55 7.87 -13.90
N ILE A 73 8.09 6.97 -14.76
CA ILE A 73 6.70 6.50 -14.77
C ILE A 73 6.37 5.79 -13.46
N PHE A 74 7.28 4.96 -12.94
CA PHE A 74 7.12 4.32 -11.63
C PHE A 74 6.89 5.36 -10.51
N LEU A 75 7.73 6.41 -10.45
CA LEU A 75 7.58 7.47 -9.45
C LEU A 75 6.26 8.24 -9.60
N ILE A 76 5.83 8.51 -10.84
CA ILE A 76 4.55 9.17 -11.11
C ILE A 76 3.37 8.30 -10.60
N ILE A 77 3.39 6.99 -10.89
CA ILE A 77 2.34 6.06 -10.43
C ILE A 77 2.28 6.05 -8.91
N VAL A 78 3.44 5.92 -8.24
CA VAL A 78 3.52 5.91 -6.77
C VAL A 78 2.98 7.24 -6.20
N PHE A 79 3.42 8.37 -6.75
CA PHE A 79 2.99 9.70 -6.28
C PHE A 79 1.47 9.91 -6.43
N ILE A 80 0.91 9.58 -7.59
CA ILE A 80 -0.54 9.66 -7.84
C ILE A 80 -1.31 8.74 -6.89
N SER A 81 -0.83 7.51 -6.67
CA SER A 81 -1.50 6.57 -5.75
C SER A 81 -1.53 7.09 -4.31
N VAL A 82 -0.47 7.74 -3.85
CA VAL A 82 -0.41 8.38 -2.53
C VAL A 82 -1.46 9.48 -2.43
N ILE A 83 -1.55 10.38 -3.42
CA ILE A 83 -2.57 11.44 -3.44
C ILE A 83 -3.98 10.85 -3.35
N ILE A 84 -4.30 9.90 -4.23
CA ILE A 84 -5.62 9.27 -4.29
C ILE A 84 -5.98 8.62 -2.95
N THR A 85 -5.03 7.94 -2.31
CA THR A 85 -5.32 7.26 -1.04
C THR A 85 -5.40 8.21 0.15
N ILE A 86 -4.69 9.33 0.15
CA ILE A 86 -4.87 10.38 1.16
C ILE A 86 -6.28 10.96 1.05
N GLU A 87 -6.74 11.28 -0.16
CA GLU A 87 -8.09 11.76 -0.40
C GLU A 87 -9.15 10.71 -0.03
N LEU A 88 -8.89 9.43 -0.33
CA LEU A 88 -9.77 8.34 0.06
C LEU A 88 -9.85 8.18 1.58
N VAL A 89 -8.78 8.44 2.33
CA VAL A 89 -8.76 8.23 3.80
C VAL A 89 -9.28 9.44 4.57
N SER A 90 -9.02 10.66 4.07
CA SER A 90 -9.54 11.93 4.60
C SER A 90 -11.07 11.95 4.66
#